data_AF-A0A6M7TK20-F1
#
_entry.id   AF-A0A6M7TK20-F1
#
_cell.length_a   1.000
_cell.length_b   1.000
_cell.length_c   1.000
_cell.angle_alpha   90.00
_cell.angle_beta   90.00
_cell.angle_gamma   90.00
#
_symmetry.space_group_name_H-M   'P 1'
#
loop_
_entity.id
_entity.type
_entity.pdbx_description
1 polymer ?
#
loop_
_entity_poly.entity_id
_entity_poly.type
_entity_poly.pdbx_seq_one_letter_code
_entity_poly.pdbx_strand_id
1 'polypeptide(L)' 'MGGEGPIPYMVIRTYADDHGISGDDFKLFRAFLKILDDAWLLHVAKRDRPPPESVPPSS' A
#
# COMPACT_ATOMS: atom_id res chain seq x y z
N MET A 1 -14.42 6.79 -7.53
CA MET A 1 -12.96 7.01 -7.42
C MET A 1 -12.47 6.27 -6.18
N GLY A 2 -12.20 4.97 -6.32
CA GLY A 2 -11.66 4.14 -5.24
C GLY A 2 -10.40 3.50 -5.78
N GLY A 3 -9.28 4.21 -5.66
CA GLY A 3 -7.96 3.61 -5.89
C GLY A 3 -7.57 2.80 -4.66
N GLU A 4 -6.86 1.70 -4.86
CA GLU A 4 -6.19 1.02 -3.76
C GLU A 4 -5.31 2.04 -3.01
N GLY A 5 -5.43 2.02 -1.69
CA GLY A 5 -4.70 2.89 -0.78
C GLY A 5 -3.89 2.06 0.21
N PRO A 6 -3.02 2.72 1.01
CA PRO A 6 -2.13 2.01 1.92
C PRO A 6 -2.91 1.21 2.97
N ILE A 7 -2.29 0.11 3.41
CA ILE A 7 -2.83 -0.72 4.49
C ILE A 7 -2.95 0.15 5.76
N PRO A 8 -4.16 0.28 6.34
CA PRO A 8 -4.35 1.10 7.53
C PRO A 8 -3.54 0.55 8.71
N TYR A 9 -2.93 1.44 9.49
CA TYR A 9 -2.16 1.07 10.69
C TYR A 9 -2.97 0.16 11.63
N MET A 10 -4.25 0.45 11.83
CA MET A 10 -5.11 -0.33 12.73
C MET A 10 -5.26 -1.78 12.28
N VAL A 11 -5.29 -2.04 10.97
CA VAL A 11 -5.38 -3.42 10.44
C VAL A 11 -4.08 -4.18 10.74
N ILE A 12 -2.93 -3.54 10.54
CA ILE A 12 -1.61 -4.11 10.86
C ILE A 12 -1.50 -4.37 12.37
N ARG A 13 -2.01 -3.43 13.18
CA ARG A 13 -1.98 -3.53 14.64
C ARG A 13 -2.86 -4.67 15.16
N THR A 14 -4.10 -4.77 14.68
CA THR A 14 -5.01 -5.85 15.05
C THR A 14 -4.41 -7.22 14.71
N TYR A 15 -3.88 -7.40 13.51
CA TYR A 15 -3.21 -8.64 13.12
C TYR A 15 -2.02 -8.98 14.03
N ALA A 16 -1.21 -7.98 14.37
CA ALA A 16 -0.08 -8.15 15.25
C ALA A 16 -0.51 -8.57 16.67
N ASP A 17 -1.53 -7.91 17.22
CA ASP A 17 -2.09 -8.24 18.54
C ASP A 17 -2.69 -9.66 18.56
N ASP A 18 -3.44 -10.04 17.51
CA ASP A 18 -4.04 -11.38 17.37
C ASP A 18 -3.00 -12.51 17.28
N HIS A 19 -1.75 -12.19 16.95
CA HIS A 19 -0.65 -13.15 16.78
C HIS A 19 0.50 -12.93 17.76
N GLY A 20 0.30 -12.08 18.77
CA GLY A 20 1.31 -11.82 19.81
C GLY A 20 2.58 -11.12 19.31
N ILE A 21 2.54 -10.50 18.13
CA ILE A 21 3.66 -9.74 17.58
C ILE A 21 3.70 -8.38 18.28
N SER A 22 4.70 -8.15 19.12
CA SER A 22 4.76 -6.95 19.96
C SER A 22 6.18 -6.39 20.07
N GLY A 23 6.34 -5.26 20.77
CA GLY A 23 7.66 -4.67 21.02
C GLY A 23 8.47 -4.37 19.75
N ASP A 24 9.71 -4.83 19.72
CA ASP A 24 10.62 -4.64 18.58
C ASP A 24 10.25 -5.48 17.36
N ASP A 25 9.66 -6.67 17.57
CA ASP A 25 9.17 -7.51 16.47
C ASP A 25 8.04 -6.82 15.72
N PHE A 26 7.16 -6.09 16.43
CA PHE A 26 6.13 -5.28 15.78
C PHE A 26 6.73 -4.15 14.93
N LYS A 27 7.83 -3.52 15.39
CA LYS A 27 8.51 -2.48 14.60
C LYS A 27 9.06 -3.06 13.30
N LEU A 28 9.71 -4.22 13.37
CA LEU A 28 10.25 -4.91 12.20
C LEU A 28 9.13 -5.36 11.25
N PHE A 29 8.09 -5.99 11.79
CA PHE A 29 6.92 -6.45 11.05
C PHE A 29 6.23 -5.30 10.31
N ARG A 30 5.98 -4.18 11.00
CA ARG A 30 5.37 -2.99 10.40
C ARG A 30 6.25 -2.38 9.31
N ALA A 31 7.57 -2.30 9.54
CA ALA A 31 8.49 -1.76 8.55
C ALA A 31 8.50 -2.62 7.28
N PHE A 32 8.51 -3.95 7.43
CA PHE A 32 8.43 -4.88 6.32
C PHE A 32 7.13 -4.72 5.53
N LEU A 33 5.97 -4.71 6.20
CA LEU A 33 4.69 -4.53 5.54
C LEU A 33 4.59 -3.19 4.81
N LYS A 34 5.14 -2.12 5.37
CA LYS A 34 5.15 -0.81 4.71
C LYS A 34 5.92 -0.84 3.37
N ILE A 35 7.06 -1.54 3.33
CA ILE A 35 7.84 -1.67 2.09
C ILE A 35 7.04 -2.41 1.01
N LEU A 36 6.33 -3.49 1.39
CA LEU A 36 5.48 -4.24 0.47
C LEU A 36 4.30 -3.40 -0.03
N ASP A 37 3.63 -2.68 0.86
CA ASP A 37 2.49 -1.83 0.56
C ASP A 37 2.89 -0.68 -0.41
N ASP A 38 4.00 0.01 -0.11
CA ASP A 38 4.52 1.07 -0.98
C ASP A 38 4.89 0.53 -2.39
N ALA A 39 5.47 -0.68 -2.46
CA ALA A 39 5.80 -1.32 -3.73
C ALA A 39 4.54 -1.72 -4.52
N TRP A 40 3.51 -2.22 -3.84
CA TRP A 40 2.24 -2.57 -4.46
C TRP A 40 1.53 -1.35 -5.02
N LEU A 41 1.40 -0.27 -4.22
CA LEU A 41 0.78 0.96 -4.65
C LEU A 41 1.47 1.56 -5.88
N LEU A 42 2.81 1.50 -5.94
CA LEU A 42 3.55 1.91 -7.12
C LEU A 42 3.24 1.04 -8.35
N HIS A 43 3.10 -0.27 -8.16
CA HIS A 43 2.72 -1.19 -9.24
C HIS A 43 1.31 -0.89 -9.77
N VAL A 44 0.35 -0.70 -8.88
CA VAL A 44 -1.05 -0.36 -9.21
C VAL A 44 -1.12 0.98 -9.93
N ALA A 45 -0.43 2.00 -9.44
CA ALA A 45 -0.39 3.32 -10.08
C ALA A 45 0.19 3.26 -11.51
N LYS A 46 1.16 2.37 -11.75
CA LYS A 46 1.71 2.14 -13.10
C LYS A 46 0.72 1.39 -14.01
N ARG A 47 0.02 0.39 -13.46
CA ARG A 47 -0.98 -0.41 -14.19
C ARG A 47 -2.19 0.43 -14.60
N ASP A 48 -2.67 1.26 -13.69
CA ASP A 48 -3.90 2.04 -13.87
C ASP A 48 -3.65 3.35 -14.64
N ARG A 49 -2.38 3.67 -14.95
CA ARG A 49 -2.03 4.81 -15.81
C ARG A 49 -2.55 4.54 -17.22
N PRO A 50 -3.46 5.37 -17.76
CA PRO A 50 -3.94 5.18 -19.12
C PRO A 50 -2.80 5.38 -20.14
N PRO A 51 -2.82 4.66 -21.28
CA PRO A 51 -1.82 4.81 -22.32
C PRO A 51 -1.81 6.25 -22.88
N PRO A 52 -0.64 6.76 -23.29
CA PRO A 52 -0.45 8.17 -23.69
C PRO A 52 -1.35 8.62 -24.85
N GLU A 53 -1.87 7.70 -25.65
CA GLU A 53 -2.72 7.96 -26.82
C GLU A 53 -4.19 8.30 -26.47
N SER A 54 -4.58 8.13 -25.20
CA SER A 54 -5.95 8.40 -24.72
C SER A 54 -6.16 9.79 -24.11
N VAL A 55 -5.12 10.63 -24.12
CA VAL A 55 -5.21 12.04 -23.68
C VAL A 55 -5.52 12.91 -24.90
N PRO A 56 -6.75 13.45 -25.06
CA PRO A 56 -7.05 14.33 -26.18
C PRO A 56 -6.18 15.59 -26.10
N PRO A 57 -5.76 16.17 -27.25
CA PRO A 57 -5.00 17.41 -27.24
C PRO A 57 -5.82 18.50 -26.55
N SER A 58 -5.26 19.11 -25.51
CA SER A 58 -5.84 20.27 -24.86
C SER A 58 -6.10 21.35 -25.92
N SER A 59 -7.38 21.71 -26.10
CA SER A 59 -7.82 22.83 -26.93
C SER A 59 -7.57 24.17 -26.24
#